data_AF-A0A6B3EW24-F1
#
_entry.id   AF-A0A6B3EW24-F1
#
_cell.length_a   1.000
_cell.length_b   1.000
_cell.length_c   1.000
_cell.angle_alpha   90.00
_cell.angle_beta   90.00
_cell.angle_gamma   90.00
#
_symmetry.space_group_name_H-M   'P 1'
#
loop_
_entity.id
_entity.type
_entity.pdbx_description
1 polymer ?
#
loop_
_entity_poly.entity_id
_entity_poly.type
_entity_poly.pdbx_seq_one_letter_code
_entity_poly.pdbx_strand_id
1 'polypeptide(L)' 'EIAEVIARTGIEVVLDRLPDIDLAVSAESLARRPSPWLRGLTELPVTFTPTPALGGPYA' A
#
# COMPACT_ATOMS: atom_id res chain seq x y z
N GLU A 1 11.60 13.83 -10.46
CA GLU A 1 12.50 12.66 -10.31
C GLU A 1 12.39 12.01 -8.94
N ILE A 2 12.67 12.69 -7.82
CA ILE A 2 12.57 12.07 -6.47
C ILE A 2 11.20 11.43 -6.21
N ALA A 3 10.10 12.12 -6.51
CA ALA A 3 8.75 11.58 -6.30
C ALA A 3 8.48 10.31 -7.13
N GLU A 4 9.01 10.24 -8.35
CA GLU A 4 8.88 9.07 -9.21
C GLU A 4 9.67 7.89 -8.64
N VAL A 5 10.91 8.12 -8.20
CA VAL A 5 11.75 7.10 -7.58
C VAL A 5 11.06 6.54 -6.33
N ILE A 6 10.53 7.43 -5.46
CA ILE A 6 9.78 7.01 -4.27
C ILE A 6 8.57 6.16 -4.64
N ALA A 7 7.75 6.61 -5.59
CA ALA A 7 6.53 5.91 -5.96
C ALA A 7 6.84 4.55 -6.61
N ARG A 8 7.75 4.50 -7.59
CA ARG A 8 8.14 3.27 -8.28
C ARG A 8 8.71 2.26 -7.31
N THR A 9 9.77 2.62 -6.59
CA THR A 9 10.46 1.70 -5.68
C THR A 9 9.56 1.28 -4.52
N GLY A 10 8.74 2.20 -3.99
CA GLY A 10 7.79 1.88 -2.93
C GLY A 10 6.77 0.82 -3.37
N ILE A 11 6.20 0.97 -4.57
CA ILE A 11 5.23 0.00 -5.11
C ILE A 11 5.91 -1.34 -5.41
N GLU A 12 7.08 -1.33 -6.05
CA GLU A 12 7.84 -2.55 -6.36
C GLU A 12 8.15 -3.37 -5.10
N VAL A 13 8.66 -2.72 -4.04
CA VAL A 13 8.99 -3.39 -2.79
C VAL A 13 7.75 -3.97 -2.10
N VAL A 14 6.62 -3.24 -2.11
CA VAL A 14 5.37 -3.75 -1.54
C VAL A 14 4.90 -4.99 -2.27
N LEU A 15 4.87 -4.96 -3.61
CA LEU A 15 4.40 -6.09 -4.42
C LEU A 15 5.36 -7.29 -4.37
N ASP A 16 6.67 -7.06 -4.25
CA ASP A 16 7.66 -8.13 -4.08
C ASP A 16 7.54 -8.82 -2.71
N ARG A 17 7.29 -8.04 -1.65
CA ARG A 17 7.22 -8.56 -0.28
C ARG A 17 5.86 -9.14 0.09
N LEU A 18 4.79 -8.63 -0.51
CA LEU A 18 3.40 -9.01 -0.24
C LEU A 18 2.73 -9.42 -1.57
N PRO A 19 3.12 -10.56 -2.17
CA PRO A 19 2.65 -10.96 -3.49
C PRO A 19 1.16 -11.34 -3.53
N ASP A 20 0.57 -11.65 -2.37
CA ASP A 20 -0.83 -12.03 -2.20
C ASP A 20 -1.68 -10.89 -1.57
N ILE A 21 -1.22 -9.64 -1.68
CA ILE A 21 -1.97 -8.48 -1.20
C ILE A 21 -3.28 -8.30 -1.99
N ASP A 22 -4.39 -8.19 -1.28
CA ASP A 22 -5.71 -7.92 -1.86
C ASP A 22 -6.50 -6.94 -0.98
N LEU A 23 -7.55 -6.34 -1.54
CA LEU A 23 -8.43 -5.44 -0.80
C LEU A 23 -9.21 -6.21 0.26
N ALA A 24 -9.19 -5.70 1.49
CA ALA A 24 -9.98 -6.27 2.59
C ALA A 24 -11.49 -5.98 2.47
N VAL A 25 -11.88 -5.12 1.54
CA VAL A 25 -13.24 -4.63 1.30
C VAL A 25 -13.50 -4.51 -0.21
N SER A 26 -14.76 -4.40 -0.64
CA SER A 26 -15.04 -4.18 -2.07
C SER A 26 -14.47 -2.84 -2.54
N ALA A 27 -14.01 -2.78 -3.79
CA ALA A 27 -13.44 -1.56 -4.35
C ALA A 27 -14.44 -0.38 -4.36
N GLU A 28 -15.75 -0.64 -4.50
CA GLU A 28 -16.77 0.42 -4.47
C GLU A 28 -16.94 1.04 -3.07
N SER A 29 -16.53 0.35 -2.01
CA SER A 29 -16.62 0.84 -0.63
C SER A 29 -15.47 1.79 -0.23
N LEU A 30 -14.43 1.89 -1.06
CA LEU A 30 -13.25 2.70 -0.76
C LEU A 30 -13.58 4.20 -0.74
N ALA A 31 -13.40 4.83 0.41
CA ALA A 31 -13.66 6.25 0.58
C ALA A 31 -12.58 7.10 -0.11
N ARG A 32 -13.03 8.03 -0.96
CA ARG A 32 -12.15 9.05 -1.57
C ARG A 32 -11.84 10.12 -0.54
N ARG A 33 -10.59 10.57 -0.52
CA ARG A 33 -10.17 11.70 0.32
C ARG A 33 -10.84 12.99 -0.17
N PRO A 34 -11.55 13.74 0.68
CA PRO A 34 -12.07 15.04 0.32
C PRO A 34 -10.92 16.04 0.25
N SER A 35 -10.41 16.34 -0.94
CA SER A 35 -9.33 17.30 -1.14
C SER A 35 -9.48 18.04 -2.47
N PRO A 36 -9.32 19.38 -2.50
CA PRO A 36 -9.43 20.15 -3.73
C PRO A 36 -8.15 20.13 -4.58
N TRP A 37 -7.00 19.68 -4.03
CA TRP A 37 -5.72 19.63 -4.76
C TRP A 37 -5.22 18.22 -5.05
N LEU A 38 -5.51 17.24 -4.18
CA LEU A 38 -4.97 15.89 -4.30
C LEU A 38 -6.09 14.87 -4.45
N ARG A 39 -5.91 13.93 -5.38
CA ARG A 39 -6.76 12.75 -5.48
C ARG A 39 -6.09 11.60 -4.75
N GLY A 40 -6.86 10.92 -3.91
CA GLY A 40 -6.40 9.75 -3.18
C GLY A 40 -7.54 9.09 -2.42
N LEU A 41 -7.23 7.97 -1.81
CA LEU A 41 -8.13 7.32 -0.86
C LEU A 41 -7.86 7.85 0.55
N THR A 42 -8.88 7.84 1.39
CA THR A 42 -8.73 8.12 2.82
C THR A 42 -7.95 6.98 3.47
N GLU A 43 -8.28 5.75 3.09
CA GLU A 43 -7.66 4.51 3.55
C GLU A 43 -7.65 3.49 2.40
N LEU A 44 -6.75 2.51 2.50
CA LEU A 44 -6.70 1.36 1.59
C LEU A 44 -6.61 0.09 2.45
N PRO A 45 -7.75 -0.47 2.89
CA PRO A 45 -7.77 -1.68 3.69
C PRO A 45 -7.31 -2.87 2.85
N VAL A 46 -6.31 -3.61 3.35
CA VAL A 46 -5.71 -4.76 2.63
C VAL A 46 -5.57 -5.97 3.54
N THR A 47 -5.59 -7.14 2.94
CA THR A 47 -5.21 -8.42 3.55
C THR A 47 -4.02 -9.02 2.80
N PHE A 48 -3.14 -9.71 3.52
CA PHE A 48 -1.99 -10.43 2.97
C PHE A 48 -1.54 -11.49 3.97
N THR A 49 -0.81 -12.52 3.52
CA THR A 49 -0.20 -13.49 4.42
C THR A 49 0.90 -12.80 5.25
N PRO A 50 0.89 -12.89 6.60
CA PRO A 50 1.91 -12.25 7.43
C PRO A 50 3.33 -12.68 7.06
N THR A 51 4.19 -11.70 6.77
CA THR A 51 5.62 -11.90 6.49
C THR A 51 6.48 -11.31 7.62
N PRO A 52 7.69 -11.84 7.87
CA PRO A 52 8.59 -11.26 8.86
C PRO A 52 8.93 -9.80 8.54
N ALA A 53 8.85 -8.93 9.55
CA ALA A 53 9.21 -7.54 9.40
C ALA A 53 10.71 -7.41 9.10
N LEU A 54 11.05 -6.57 8.12
CA LEU A 54 12.44 -6.28 7.79
C LEU A 54 13.13 -5.61 9.00
N GLY A 55 14.10 -6.30 9.61
CA GLY A 55 14.85 -5.78 10.76
C GLY A 55 14.13 -5.85 12.12
N GLY A 56 13.07 -6.67 12.26
CA GLY A 56 12.47 -6.94 13.57
C GLY A 56 13.42 -7.68 14.53
N PRO A 57 13.13 -7.73 15.85
CA PRO A 57 14.00 -8.36 16.85
C PRO A 57 14.21 -9.88 16.68
N TYR A 58 13.58 -10.47 15.66
CA TYR A 58 13.70 -11.88 15.28
C TYR A 58 14.15 -12.07 13.82
N ALA A 59 14.63 -11.02 13.15
CA ALA A 59 15.33 -11.13 11.87
C ALA A 59 16.76 -11.66 12.07
#